data_AF-A0A7H0H471-F1
#
_entry.id   AF-A0A7H0H471-F1
#
_cell.length_a   1.000
_cell.length_b   1.000
_cell.length_c   1.000
_cell.angle_alpha   90.00
_cell.angle_beta   90.00
_cell.angle_gamma   90.00
#
_symmetry.space_group_name_H-M   'P 1'
#
loop_
_entity.id
_entity.type
_entity.pdbx_description
1 polymer ?
#
loop_
_entity_poly.entity_id
_entity_poly.type
_entity_poly.pdbx_seq_one_letter_code
_entity_poly.pdbx_strand_id
1 'polypeptide(L)'
;MATQALDPSARLIQDLRNSPVRGRDTQFRLAQQNILAYTYDAGIPGWTSSGLNSMSFREVVLQALGNANDEGRLWYGADYVVKANAVSKVTGDIYEIVTSAVLWETAAAWNRYMRGDAWRTSPRYARPQVTPSLNRQVAVLNLPRRYDWVKLLTPEAQERVREFRASLASNDLAMPTSTPDIAIVILPASEQQSPVWTADLGDLSLPSQRRLDDAHRTLEGKIEPGELILAIALKTSLRSDRLYQPLYEANVMEFLLERYLGAPRVEFEVHTLTAEGTGAAITYSAAALSSAGGDDPHRAIRELYVPANAGQVVQRFIGFLNERTALVAP
;
A
#
# COMPACT_ATOMS: atom_id res chain seq x y z
N MET A 1 -22.62 21.03 8.12
CA MET A 1 -23.97 20.43 8.22
C MET A 1 -23.93 18.90 8.18
N ALA A 2 -23.06 18.25 7.39
CA ALA A 2 -22.98 16.78 7.35
C ALA A 2 -22.65 16.11 8.70
N THR A 3 -21.72 16.66 9.49
CA THR A 3 -21.27 16.09 10.78
C THR A 3 -22.36 15.99 11.84
N GLN A 4 -23.31 16.94 11.88
CA GLN A 4 -24.42 16.93 12.85
C GLN A 4 -25.47 15.86 12.52
N ALA A 5 -25.50 15.39 11.27
CA ALA A 5 -26.42 14.38 10.79
C ALA A 5 -25.88 12.94 10.93
N LEU A 6 -24.63 12.76 11.39
CA LEU A 6 -24.06 11.43 11.59
C LEU A 6 -24.68 10.72 12.79
N ASP A 7 -25.07 9.46 12.58
CA ASP A 7 -25.37 8.53 13.67
C ASP A 7 -24.17 8.46 14.64
N PRO A 8 -24.39 8.36 15.97
CA PRO A 8 -23.30 8.22 16.95
C PRO A 8 -22.25 7.15 16.60
N SER A 9 -22.65 6.04 15.98
CA SER A 9 -21.75 4.96 15.53
C SER A 9 -20.90 5.32 14.31
N ALA A 10 -21.34 6.29 13.51
CA ALA A 10 -20.66 6.79 12.31
C ALA A 10 -19.78 8.03 12.58
N ARG A 11 -19.75 8.53 13.82
CA ARG A 11 -18.91 9.67 14.21
C ARG A 11 -17.42 9.38 14.06
N LEU A 12 -16.67 10.43 13.79
CA LEU A 12 -15.21 10.42 13.62
C LEU A 12 -14.48 10.28 14.96
N ILE A 13 -15.11 10.76 16.03
CA ILE A 13 -14.61 10.74 17.40
C ILE A 13 -15.51 9.86 18.28
N GLN A 14 -14.89 8.92 19.00
CA GLN A 14 -15.54 8.11 20.02
C GLN A 14 -15.15 8.62 21.41
N ASP A 15 -16.14 8.96 22.23
CA ASP A 15 -15.96 9.30 23.65
C ASP A 15 -15.87 8.04 24.50
N LEU A 16 -14.72 7.85 25.16
CA LEU A 16 -14.41 6.71 26.00
C LEU A 16 -14.34 7.08 27.49
N ARG A 17 -14.69 8.32 27.88
CA ARG A 17 -14.64 8.77 29.29
C ARG A 17 -15.50 7.89 30.20
N ASN A 18 -16.64 7.44 29.69
CA ASN A 18 -17.56 6.52 30.39
C ASN A 18 -17.37 5.04 30.00
N SER A 19 -16.38 4.72 29.16
CA SER A 19 -16.08 3.36 28.70
C SER A 19 -14.57 3.19 28.48
N PRO A 20 -13.77 3.33 29.55
CA PRO A 20 -12.31 3.38 29.44
C PRO A 20 -11.73 2.03 28.99
N VAL A 21 -10.61 2.10 28.28
CA VAL A 21 -9.86 0.90 27.87
C VAL A 21 -8.89 0.53 28.98
N ARG A 22 -8.96 -0.72 29.47
CA ARG A 22 -8.06 -1.22 30.51
C ARG A 22 -6.59 -0.93 30.19
N GLY A 23 -5.87 -0.32 31.14
CA GLY A 23 -4.46 0.03 31.01
C GLY A 23 -4.17 1.22 30.10
N ARG A 24 -5.18 2.02 29.73
CA ARG A 24 -5.03 3.24 28.95
C ARG A 24 -5.86 4.37 29.56
N ASP A 25 -5.36 5.58 29.42
CA ASP A 25 -5.99 6.85 29.82
C ASP A 25 -6.57 7.60 28.62
N THR A 26 -6.95 6.86 27.56
CA THR A 26 -7.54 7.44 26.35
C THR A 26 -8.96 7.91 26.63
N GLN A 27 -9.20 9.22 26.54
CA GLN A 27 -10.53 9.82 26.68
C GLN A 27 -11.30 9.83 25.35
N PHE A 28 -10.62 10.21 24.25
CA PHE A 28 -11.22 10.24 22.91
C PHE A 28 -10.41 9.36 21.97
N ARG A 29 -11.12 8.57 21.16
CA ARG A 29 -10.52 7.73 20.12
C ARG A 29 -10.90 8.26 18.74
N LEU A 30 -9.89 8.36 17.88
CA LEU A 30 -10.07 8.60 16.45
C LEU A 30 -10.63 7.32 15.80
N ALA A 31 -11.86 7.36 15.31
CA ALA A 31 -12.51 6.26 14.60
C ALA A 31 -12.03 6.25 13.14
N GLN A 32 -10.82 5.75 12.92
CA GLN A 32 -10.12 5.80 11.63
C GLN A 32 -10.98 5.38 10.42
N GLN A 33 -11.72 4.27 10.53
CA GLN A 33 -12.54 3.79 9.42
C GLN A 33 -13.66 4.78 9.07
N ASN A 34 -14.28 5.41 10.08
CA ASN A 34 -15.29 6.45 9.89
C ASN A 34 -14.67 7.74 9.34
N ILE A 35 -13.46 8.09 9.80
CA ILE A 35 -12.69 9.24 9.30
C ILE A 35 -12.45 9.13 7.80
N LEU A 36 -12.03 7.95 7.33
CA LEU A 36 -11.83 7.69 5.91
C LEU A 36 -13.16 7.74 5.14
N ALA A 37 -14.18 7.05 5.64
CA ALA A 37 -15.50 6.99 5.00
C ALA A 37 -16.16 8.36 4.89
N TYR A 38 -15.98 9.25 5.87
CA TYR A 38 -16.51 10.61 5.84
C TYR A 38 -15.69 11.54 4.94
N THR A 39 -14.37 11.40 4.94
CA THR A 39 -13.50 12.35 4.22
C THR A 39 -13.42 12.06 2.73
N TYR A 40 -13.54 10.78 2.35
CA TYR A 40 -13.40 10.31 0.97
C TYR A 40 -14.65 9.56 0.50
N ASP A 41 -15.83 10.07 0.87
CA ASP A 41 -17.14 9.54 0.47
C ASP A 41 -17.46 9.77 -1.02
N ALA A 42 -16.88 10.82 -1.61
CA ALA A 42 -17.18 11.28 -2.96
C ALA A 42 -16.12 10.87 -4.00
N GLY A 43 -15.05 10.17 -3.61
CA GLY A 43 -13.99 9.82 -4.55
C GLY A 43 -12.65 9.44 -3.93
N ILE A 44 -11.87 8.68 -4.70
CA ILE A 44 -10.46 8.41 -4.41
C ILE A 44 -9.57 9.53 -5.00
N PRO A 45 -8.63 10.10 -4.22
CA PRO A 45 -7.64 11.05 -4.73
C PRO A 45 -6.91 10.51 -5.97
N GLY A 46 -6.71 11.34 -6.98
CA GLY A 46 -6.12 10.94 -8.27
C GLY A 46 -7.16 10.49 -9.30
N TRP A 47 -8.32 9.98 -8.89
CA TRP A 47 -9.37 9.50 -9.80
C TRP A 47 -10.71 10.24 -9.62
N THR A 48 -10.71 11.36 -8.91
CA THR A 48 -11.88 12.22 -8.64
C THR A 48 -11.68 13.65 -9.19
N SER A 49 -12.22 14.67 -8.53
CA SER A 49 -12.10 16.09 -8.91
C SER A 49 -10.65 16.56 -9.03
N SER A 50 -10.41 17.49 -9.96
CA SER A 50 -9.07 18.07 -10.19
C SER A 50 -8.47 18.72 -8.95
N GLY A 51 -9.30 19.30 -8.06
CA GLY A 51 -8.87 19.87 -6.80
C GLY A 51 -8.20 18.83 -5.90
N LEU A 52 -8.88 17.71 -5.63
CA LEU A 52 -8.31 16.67 -4.77
C LEU A 52 -7.12 15.94 -5.43
N ASN A 53 -7.13 15.80 -6.76
CA ASN A 53 -6.04 15.15 -7.48
C ASN A 53 -4.74 15.96 -7.47
N SER A 54 -4.83 17.30 -7.39
CA SER A 54 -3.69 18.22 -7.43
C SER A 54 -3.27 18.75 -6.06
N MET A 55 -4.14 18.62 -5.04
CA MET A 55 -3.82 18.91 -3.63
C MET A 55 -2.56 18.16 -3.21
N SER A 56 -1.72 18.78 -2.38
CA SER A 56 -0.51 18.10 -1.94
C SER A 56 -0.87 16.81 -1.20
N PHE A 57 -0.12 15.73 -1.44
CA PHE A 57 -0.51 14.43 -0.90
C PHE A 57 -0.49 14.42 0.65
N ARG A 58 0.36 15.27 1.24
CA ARG A 58 0.36 15.53 2.68
C ARG A 58 -0.94 16.19 3.14
N GLU A 59 -1.43 17.21 2.44
CA GLU A 59 -2.71 17.86 2.78
C GLU A 59 -3.89 16.90 2.64
N VAL A 60 -3.90 16.05 1.60
CA VAL A 60 -4.90 14.98 1.44
C VAL A 60 -4.97 14.15 2.72
N VAL A 61 -3.85 13.59 3.17
CA VAL A 61 -3.78 12.78 4.40
C VAL A 61 -4.21 13.56 5.64
N LEU A 62 -3.77 14.82 5.78
CA LEU A 62 -4.08 15.65 6.94
C LEU A 62 -5.53 16.15 6.98
N GLN A 63 -6.21 16.28 5.83
CA GLN A 63 -7.61 16.69 5.76
C GLN A 63 -8.51 15.78 6.60
N ALA A 64 -8.26 14.46 6.55
CA ALA A 64 -9.02 13.48 7.30
C ALA A 64 -8.92 13.68 8.82
N LEU A 65 -7.73 14.03 9.30
CA LEU A 65 -7.52 14.39 10.71
C LEU A 65 -8.08 15.76 11.06
N GLY A 66 -8.02 16.72 10.13
CA GLY A 66 -8.69 18.02 10.25
C GLY A 66 -10.17 17.84 10.52
N ASN A 67 -10.86 17.07 9.67
CA ASN A 67 -12.28 16.75 9.82
C ASN A 67 -12.61 16.12 11.17
N ALA A 68 -11.81 15.15 11.63
CA ALA A 68 -12.00 14.50 12.93
C ALA A 68 -11.82 15.49 14.11
N ASN A 69 -10.81 16.36 14.04
CA ASN A 69 -10.56 17.36 15.07
C ASN A 69 -11.65 18.43 15.12
N ASP A 70 -12.18 18.84 13.98
CA ASP A 70 -13.27 19.80 13.90
C ASP A 70 -14.57 19.19 14.45
N GLU A 71 -14.85 17.92 14.17
CA GLU A 71 -15.94 17.19 14.83
C GLU A 71 -15.74 17.13 16.35
N GLY A 72 -14.54 16.76 16.81
CA GLY A 72 -14.25 16.64 18.24
C GLY A 72 -14.44 17.96 18.99
N ARG A 73 -13.95 19.07 18.42
CA ARG A 73 -14.15 20.41 18.97
C ARG A 73 -15.61 20.83 18.97
N LEU A 74 -16.36 20.50 17.91
CA LEU A 74 -17.79 20.80 17.82
C LEU A 74 -18.59 20.14 18.95
N TRP A 75 -18.31 18.87 19.26
CA TRP A 75 -19.09 18.12 20.25
C TRP A 75 -18.61 18.25 21.69
N TYR A 76 -17.31 18.43 21.91
CA TYR A 76 -16.71 18.37 23.24
C TYR A 76 -15.96 19.65 23.65
N GLY A 77 -15.86 20.64 22.75
CA GLY A 77 -15.26 21.94 23.06
C GLY A 77 -13.86 21.83 23.66
N ALA A 78 -13.65 22.45 24.82
CA ALA A 78 -12.38 22.44 25.53
C ALA A 78 -12.00 21.07 26.11
N ASP A 79 -12.95 20.15 26.28
CA ASP A 79 -12.67 18.80 26.78
C ASP A 79 -12.01 17.91 25.72
N TYR A 80 -12.12 18.27 24.43
CA TYR A 80 -11.59 17.45 23.35
C TYR A 80 -10.05 17.42 23.36
N VAL A 81 -9.48 16.30 23.79
CA VAL A 81 -8.03 16.07 23.79
C VAL A 81 -7.70 14.69 23.24
N VAL A 82 -6.91 14.66 22.17
CA VAL A 82 -6.34 13.43 21.60
C VAL A 82 -4.82 13.49 21.71
N LYS A 83 -4.22 12.39 22.18
CA LYS A 83 -2.77 12.29 22.34
C LYS A 83 -2.05 12.29 20.99
N ALA A 84 -0.89 12.94 20.92
CA ALA A 84 -0.05 12.99 19.71
C ALA A 84 0.27 11.60 19.15
N ASN A 85 0.50 10.59 20.00
CA ASN A 85 0.75 9.22 19.54
C ASN A 85 -0.44 8.59 18.79
N ALA A 86 -1.68 8.93 19.19
CA ALA A 86 -2.87 8.46 18.47
C ALA A 86 -2.99 9.15 17.11
N VAL A 87 -2.72 10.46 17.06
CA VAL A 87 -2.67 11.23 15.80
C VAL A 87 -1.62 10.65 14.85
N SER A 88 -0.38 10.45 15.30
CA SER A 88 0.70 9.89 14.47
C SER A 88 0.38 8.51 13.94
N LYS A 89 -0.20 7.63 14.77
CA LYS A 89 -0.64 6.30 14.34
C LYS A 89 -1.70 6.39 13.24
N VAL A 90 -2.76 7.14 13.48
CA VAL A 90 -3.87 7.26 12.51
C VAL A 90 -3.44 7.98 11.24
N THR A 91 -2.52 8.95 11.32
CA THR A 91 -1.90 9.58 10.13
C THR A 91 -1.19 8.53 9.27
N GLY A 92 -0.42 7.64 9.90
CA GLY A 92 0.26 6.52 9.25
C GLY A 92 -0.71 5.64 8.49
N ASP A 93 -1.74 5.17 9.19
CA ASP A 93 -2.72 4.24 8.63
C ASP A 93 -3.60 4.91 7.53
N ILE A 94 -3.90 6.22 7.65
CA ILE A 94 -4.60 6.97 6.57
C ILE A 94 -3.71 7.09 5.34
N TYR A 95 -2.43 7.44 5.51
CA TYR A 95 -1.49 7.51 4.38
C TYR A 95 -1.38 6.17 3.64
N GLU A 96 -1.30 5.08 4.40
CA GLU A 96 -1.29 3.72 3.87
C GLU A 96 -2.55 3.43 3.03
N ILE A 97 -3.73 3.54 3.64
CA ILE A 97 -5.00 3.17 3.00
C ILE A 97 -5.31 4.05 1.78
N VAL A 98 -5.07 5.36 1.88
CA VAL A 98 -5.31 6.28 0.75
C VAL A 98 -4.37 5.97 -0.41
N THR A 99 -3.09 5.67 -0.14
CA THR A 99 -2.14 5.27 -1.19
C THR A 99 -2.57 3.96 -1.84
N SER A 100 -2.92 2.94 -1.04
CA SER A 100 -3.44 1.66 -1.53
C SER A 100 -4.67 1.83 -2.43
N ALA A 101 -5.58 2.74 -2.07
CA ALA A 101 -6.77 3.03 -2.87
C ALA A 101 -6.44 3.73 -4.19
N VAL A 102 -5.51 4.69 -4.20
CA VAL A 102 -5.04 5.34 -5.44
C VAL A 102 -4.43 4.31 -6.40
N LEU A 103 -3.61 3.39 -5.86
CA LEU A 103 -3.02 2.32 -6.65
C LEU A 103 -4.08 1.33 -7.15
N TRP A 104 -5.07 0.97 -6.32
CA TRP A 104 -6.18 0.10 -6.71
C TRP A 104 -6.98 0.67 -7.88
N GLU A 105 -7.43 1.92 -7.80
CA GLU A 105 -8.17 2.58 -8.88
C GLU A 105 -7.37 2.60 -10.18
N THR A 106 -6.06 2.85 -10.05
CA THR A 106 -5.14 2.82 -11.20
C THR A 106 -5.03 1.42 -11.79
N ALA A 107 -4.93 0.38 -10.95
CA ALA A 107 -4.91 -1.01 -11.38
C ALA A 107 -6.25 -1.44 -12.00
N ALA A 108 -7.38 -0.99 -11.49
CA ALA A 108 -8.70 -1.28 -12.07
C ALA A 108 -8.83 -0.67 -13.49
N ALA A 109 -8.41 0.58 -13.67
CA ALA A 109 -8.36 1.22 -14.99
C ALA A 109 -7.38 0.51 -15.95
N TRP A 110 -6.21 0.12 -15.44
CA TRP A 110 -5.23 -0.66 -16.17
C TRP A 110 -5.79 -2.01 -16.63
N ASN A 111 -6.42 -2.75 -15.72
CA ASN A 111 -6.95 -4.08 -16.00
C ASN A 111 -8.09 -4.06 -17.01
N ARG A 112 -8.99 -3.05 -16.95
CA ARG A 112 -10.00 -2.83 -17.98
C ARG A 112 -9.36 -2.67 -19.36
N TYR A 113 -8.33 -1.80 -19.46
CA TYR A 113 -7.60 -1.61 -20.70
C TYR A 113 -6.92 -2.90 -21.19
N MET A 114 -6.32 -3.68 -20.28
CA MET A 114 -5.72 -4.98 -20.57
C MET A 114 -6.74 -6.03 -21.06
N ARG A 115 -8.00 -5.93 -20.64
CA ARG A 115 -9.12 -6.75 -21.16
C ARG A 115 -9.68 -6.28 -22.49
N GLY A 116 -9.20 -5.15 -23.02
CA GLY A 116 -9.63 -4.59 -24.30
C GLY A 116 -10.63 -3.43 -24.22
N ASP A 117 -10.97 -2.96 -23.01
CA ASP A 117 -11.79 -1.76 -22.87
C ASP A 117 -11.03 -0.50 -23.31
N ALA A 118 -11.77 0.55 -23.63
CA ALA A 118 -11.18 1.85 -23.91
C ALA A 118 -10.47 2.41 -22.65
N TRP A 119 -9.32 3.05 -22.86
CA TRP A 119 -8.64 3.77 -21.78
C TRP A 119 -9.50 4.93 -21.27
N ARG A 120 -9.65 5.01 -19.94
CA ARG A 120 -10.46 6.04 -19.27
C ARG A 120 -9.94 7.45 -19.59
N THR A 121 -10.85 8.37 -19.91
CA THR A 121 -10.51 9.73 -20.37
C THR A 121 -10.69 10.81 -19.30
N SER A 122 -11.17 10.47 -18.11
CA SER A 122 -11.37 11.40 -17.00
C SER A 122 -11.15 10.74 -15.64
N PRO A 123 -10.21 11.23 -14.80
CA PRO A 123 -9.19 12.24 -15.12
C PRO A 123 -8.28 11.81 -16.28
N ARG A 124 -7.63 12.78 -16.94
CA ARG A 124 -6.79 12.50 -18.11
C ARG A 124 -5.40 12.05 -17.68
N TYR A 125 -5.10 10.79 -17.95
CA TYR A 125 -3.76 10.21 -17.85
C TYR A 125 -3.30 9.69 -19.20
N ALA A 126 -1.99 9.64 -19.43
CA ALA A 126 -1.42 9.09 -20.64
C ALA A 126 -1.88 7.64 -20.83
N ARG A 127 -2.31 7.31 -22.05
CA ARG A 127 -2.72 5.95 -22.40
C ARG A 127 -1.51 5.01 -22.26
N PRO A 128 -1.69 3.79 -21.72
CA PRO A 128 -0.64 2.79 -21.69
C PRO A 128 -0.08 2.49 -23.09
N GLN A 129 1.24 2.36 -23.18
CA GLN A 129 1.97 2.11 -24.43
C GLN A 129 2.13 0.61 -24.71
N VAL A 130 2.05 -0.23 -23.68
CA VAL A 130 2.13 -1.68 -23.80
C VAL A 130 0.87 -2.23 -24.49
N THR A 131 1.06 -3.26 -25.33
CA THR A 131 -0.06 -3.97 -25.98
C THR A 131 -0.96 -4.61 -24.92
N PRO A 132 -2.29 -4.38 -24.95
CA PRO A 132 -3.24 -5.04 -24.06
C PRO A 132 -3.14 -6.56 -24.11
N SER A 133 -3.13 -7.20 -22.94
CA SER A 133 -3.26 -8.65 -22.79
C SER A 133 -3.80 -8.99 -21.40
N LEU A 134 -4.58 -10.06 -21.30
CA LEU A 134 -5.08 -10.57 -20.03
C LEU A 134 -3.96 -10.93 -19.05
N ASN A 135 -2.81 -11.37 -19.55
CA ASN A 135 -1.63 -11.75 -18.75
C ASN A 135 -0.90 -10.54 -18.15
N ARG A 136 -1.24 -9.32 -18.58
CA ARG A 136 -0.64 -8.08 -18.07
C ARG A 136 -1.52 -7.38 -17.05
N GLN A 137 -2.62 -8.02 -16.63
CA GLN A 137 -3.42 -7.54 -15.51
C GLN A 137 -2.63 -7.67 -14.20
N VAL A 138 -2.93 -6.79 -13.23
CA VAL A 138 -2.26 -6.74 -11.94
C VAL A 138 -3.25 -6.65 -10.78
N ALA A 139 -2.83 -7.10 -9.61
CA ALA A 139 -3.55 -6.86 -8.37
C ALA A 139 -2.73 -5.97 -7.43
N VAL A 140 -3.41 -5.06 -6.73
CA VAL A 140 -2.84 -4.23 -5.66
C VAL A 140 -3.33 -4.80 -4.34
N LEU A 141 -2.40 -5.26 -3.50
CA LEU A 141 -2.71 -5.95 -2.26
C LEU A 141 -2.26 -5.10 -1.08
N ASN A 142 -3.23 -4.56 -0.33
CA ASN A 142 -2.97 -3.97 0.99
C ASN A 142 -2.74 -5.11 1.99
N LEU A 143 -1.52 -5.26 2.50
CA LEU A 143 -1.17 -6.42 3.31
C LEU A 143 -1.39 -6.13 4.79
N PRO A 144 -2.07 -7.04 5.54
CA PRO A 144 -2.39 -6.75 6.93
C PRO A 144 -1.15 -6.77 7.81
N ARG A 145 -1.23 -6.10 8.97
CA ARG A 145 -0.16 -6.13 9.96
C ARG A 145 0.20 -7.57 10.35
N ARG A 146 1.50 -7.87 10.42
CA ARG A 146 2.06 -9.20 10.76
C ARG A 146 1.71 -10.29 9.75
N TYR A 147 1.37 -9.91 8.53
CA TYR A 147 1.27 -10.87 7.44
C TYR A 147 2.65 -11.47 7.11
N ASP A 148 2.64 -12.60 6.40
CA ASP A 148 3.83 -13.20 5.80
C ASP A 148 3.58 -13.27 4.30
N TRP A 149 4.29 -12.46 3.53
CA TRP A 149 4.10 -12.37 2.07
C TRP A 149 4.36 -13.70 1.35
N VAL A 150 5.09 -14.64 1.98
CA VAL A 150 5.28 -16.00 1.44
C VAL A 150 3.94 -16.71 1.24
N LYS A 151 2.89 -16.37 2.00
CA LYS A 151 1.53 -16.94 1.84
C LYS A 151 0.89 -16.62 0.48
N LEU A 152 1.33 -15.57 -0.20
CA LEU A 152 0.87 -15.26 -1.55
C LEU A 152 1.40 -16.28 -2.56
N LEU A 153 2.56 -16.85 -2.30
CA LEU A 153 3.26 -17.71 -3.26
C LEU A 153 2.52 -19.03 -3.51
N THR A 154 2.76 -19.66 -4.65
CA THR A 154 2.28 -21.02 -4.93
C THR A 154 2.72 -22.04 -3.87
N PRO A 155 1.96 -23.13 -3.64
CA PRO A 155 2.30 -24.14 -2.63
C PRO A 155 3.72 -24.71 -2.80
N GLU A 156 4.15 -24.89 -4.05
CA GLU A 156 5.48 -25.39 -4.41
C GLU A 156 6.58 -24.42 -3.94
N ALA A 157 6.41 -23.12 -4.20
CA ALA A 157 7.35 -22.10 -3.73
C ALA A 157 7.33 -21.97 -2.20
N GLN A 158 6.16 -22.07 -1.57
CA GLN A 158 6.04 -22.08 -0.11
C GLN A 158 6.77 -23.26 0.52
N GLU A 159 6.66 -24.45 -0.08
CA GLU A 159 7.36 -25.64 0.40
C GLU A 159 8.87 -25.44 0.35
N ARG A 160 9.40 -24.96 -0.77
CA ARG A 160 10.84 -24.68 -0.92
C ARG A 160 11.32 -23.70 0.15
N VAL A 161 10.58 -22.61 0.39
CA VAL A 161 10.94 -21.65 1.45
C VAL A 161 10.89 -22.30 2.84
N ARG A 162 9.93 -23.20 3.09
CA ARG A 162 9.81 -23.93 4.35
C ARG A 162 10.97 -24.90 4.56
N GLU A 163 11.36 -25.66 3.54
CA GLU A 163 12.52 -26.55 3.57
C GLU A 163 13.81 -25.77 3.83
N PHE A 164 14.00 -24.63 3.17
CA PHE A 164 15.12 -23.73 3.42
C PHE A 164 15.15 -23.26 4.88
N ARG A 165 14.02 -22.79 5.42
CA ARG A 165 13.91 -22.36 6.82
C ARG A 165 14.16 -23.50 7.80
N ALA A 166 13.70 -24.71 7.49
CA ALA A 166 13.97 -25.89 8.31
C ALA A 166 15.46 -26.26 8.33
N SER A 167 16.14 -26.14 7.19
CA SER A 167 17.60 -26.34 7.12
C SER A 167 18.40 -25.27 7.87
N LEU A 168 17.89 -24.03 7.95
CA LEU A 168 18.50 -23.01 8.82
C LEU A 168 18.29 -23.36 10.29
N ALA A 169 17.07 -23.78 10.65
CA ALA A 169 16.71 -24.12 12.02
C ALA A 169 17.51 -25.31 12.57
N SER A 170 17.89 -26.28 11.72
CA SER A 170 18.78 -27.38 12.12
C SER A 170 20.21 -26.93 12.47
N ASN A 171 20.55 -25.68 12.21
CA ASN A 171 21.81 -25.03 12.56
C ASN A 171 21.61 -23.86 13.55
N ASP A 172 20.49 -23.82 14.28
CA ASP A 172 20.12 -22.73 15.20
C ASP A 172 20.02 -21.34 14.54
N LEU A 173 19.71 -21.31 13.24
CA LEU A 173 19.53 -20.08 12.45
C LEU A 173 18.07 -19.85 12.08
N ALA A 174 17.70 -18.60 11.81
CA ALA A 174 16.37 -18.24 11.34
C ALA A 174 16.44 -17.12 10.30
N MET A 175 15.51 -17.18 9.33
CA MET A 175 15.26 -16.09 8.38
C MET A 175 13.77 -15.75 8.40
N PRO A 176 13.32 -14.97 9.41
CA PRO A 176 11.95 -14.50 9.45
C PRO A 176 11.70 -13.51 8.31
N THR A 177 10.54 -13.58 7.69
CA THR A 177 10.01 -12.54 6.80
C THR A 177 9.13 -11.59 7.61
N SER A 178 9.22 -10.30 7.30
CA SER A 178 8.17 -9.36 7.66
C SER A 178 7.25 -9.19 6.46
N THR A 179 6.66 -8.02 6.25
CA THR A 179 5.77 -7.79 5.11
C THR A 179 5.85 -6.33 4.68
N PRO A 180 5.96 -6.04 3.37
CA PRO A 180 5.75 -4.70 2.84
C PRO A 180 4.30 -4.26 3.08
N ASP A 181 4.05 -2.96 3.17
CA ASP A 181 2.69 -2.48 3.41
C ASP A 181 1.78 -2.79 2.19
N ILE A 182 2.33 -2.74 0.97
CA ILE A 182 1.63 -3.06 -0.27
C ILE A 182 2.47 -4.01 -1.13
N ALA A 183 1.82 -4.99 -1.76
CA ALA A 183 2.39 -5.79 -2.85
C ALA A 183 1.58 -5.64 -4.14
N ILE A 184 2.28 -5.53 -5.27
CA ILE A 184 1.70 -5.56 -6.62
C ILE A 184 2.14 -6.84 -7.30
N VAL A 185 1.16 -7.59 -7.78
CA VAL A 185 1.39 -8.89 -8.43
C VAL A 185 0.76 -8.92 -9.81
N ILE A 186 1.32 -9.70 -10.73
CA ILE A 186 0.62 -10.11 -11.95
C ILE A 186 -0.56 -10.97 -11.53
N LEU A 187 -1.71 -10.73 -12.17
CA LEU A 187 -2.94 -11.43 -11.83
C LEU A 187 -2.89 -12.87 -12.38
N PRO A 188 -3.02 -13.91 -11.54
CA PRO A 188 -2.94 -15.28 -12.00
C PRO A 188 -4.09 -15.60 -12.96
N ALA A 189 -3.86 -16.52 -13.89
CA ALA A 189 -4.83 -16.87 -14.95
C ALA A 189 -6.24 -17.19 -14.41
N SER A 190 -6.34 -17.80 -13.24
CA SER A 190 -7.60 -18.14 -12.56
C SER A 190 -8.43 -16.92 -12.14
N GLU A 191 -7.80 -15.75 -11.99
CA GLU A 191 -8.42 -14.52 -11.51
C GLU A 191 -8.58 -13.45 -12.60
N GLN A 192 -7.99 -13.67 -13.78
CA GLN A 192 -7.99 -12.71 -14.90
C GLN A 192 -9.38 -12.33 -15.43
N GLN A 193 -10.41 -13.11 -15.13
CA GLN A 193 -11.81 -12.82 -15.48
C GLN A 193 -12.63 -12.27 -14.32
N SER A 194 -12.10 -12.30 -13.09
CA SER A 194 -12.83 -11.84 -11.91
C SER A 194 -13.13 -10.34 -12.02
N PRO A 195 -14.38 -9.90 -11.87
CA PRO A 195 -14.75 -8.49 -11.98
C PRO A 195 -14.17 -7.64 -10.84
N VAL A 196 -13.71 -8.28 -9.75
CA VAL A 196 -13.08 -7.62 -8.60
C VAL A 196 -11.87 -6.80 -9.04
N TRP A 197 -11.10 -7.26 -10.02
CA TRP A 197 -9.85 -6.58 -10.41
C TRP A 197 -10.05 -5.46 -11.43
N THR A 198 -11.25 -5.31 -11.97
CA THR A 198 -11.62 -4.25 -12.93
C THR A 198 -12.62 -3.25 -12.37
N ALA A 199 -13.21 -3.52 -11.21
CA ALA A 199 -14.15 -2.60 -10.58
C ALA A 199 -13.40 -1.54 -9.76
N ASP A 200 -13.72 -0.28 -10.01
CA ASP A 200 -13.29 0.86 -9.19
C ASP A 200 -13.77 0.65 -7.74
N LEU A 201 -13.11 1.30 -6.76
CA LEU A 201 -13.62 1.40 -5.39
C LEU A 201 -14.70 2.47 -5.31
N GLY A 202 -14.51 3.57 -6.05
CA GLY A 202 -15.38 4.73 -6.06
C GLY A 202 -15.18 5.65 -4.85
N ASP A 203 -14.97 5.10 -3.66
CA ASP A 203 -14.83 5.83 -2.40
C ASP A 203 -14.04 5.02 -1.36
N LEU A 204 -13.87 5.58 -0.14
CA LEU A 204 -13.39 4.83 1.03
C LEU A 204 -14.51 4.56 2.05
N SER A 205 -15.71 4.20 1.58
CA SER A 205 -16.75 3.66 2.45
C SER A 205 -16.29 2.37 3.15
N LEU A 206 -16.98 1.96 4.21
CA LEU A 206 -16.63 0.73 4.95
C LEU A 206 -16.58 -0.53 4.05
N PRO A 207 -17.51 -0.74 3.10
CA PRO A 207 -17.40 -1.84 2.13
C PRO A 207 -16.12 -1.75 1.26
N SER A 208 -15.78 -0.57 0.75
CA SER A 208 -14.59 -0.35 -0.08
C SER A 208 -13.29 -0.59 0.72
N GLN A 209 -13.23 -0.15 1.97
CA GLN A 209 -12.11 -0.44 2.88
C GLN A 209 -11.95 -1.96 3.11
N ARG A 210 -13.04 -2.69 3.40
CA ARG A 210 -12.99 -4.15 3.57
C ARG A 210 -12.51 -4.86 2.30
N ARG A 211 -12.95 -4.40 1.13
CA ARG A 211 -12.50 -4.95 -0.15
C ARG A 211 -11.00 -4.80 -0.34
N LEU A 212 -10.43 -3.64 -0.02
CA LEU A 212 -8.98 -3.42 -0.01
C LEU A 212 -8.27 -4.36 0.98
N ASP A 213 -8.77 -4.44 2.21
CA ASP A 213 -8.15 -5.21 3.28
C ASP A 213 -8.20 -6.73 3.03
N ASP A 214 -9.26 -7.24 2.40
CA ASP A 214 -9.47 -8.66 2.18
C ASP A 214 -8.96 -9.16 0.81
N ALA A 215 -8.57 -8.27 -0.10
CA ALA A 215 -8.14 -8.62 -1.46
C ALA A 215 -7.00 -9.65 -1.49
N HIS A 216 -6.02 -9.54 -0.58
CA HIS A 216 -4.89 -10.47 -0.50
C HIS A 216 -5.33 -11.93 -0.31
N ARG A 217 -6.41 -12.18 0.45
CA ARG A 217 -6.91 -13.55 0.73
C ARG A 217 -7.32 -14.28 -0.53
N THR A 218 -7.80 -13.55 -1.55
CA THR A 218 -8.20 -14.15 -2.81
C THR A 218 -7.02 -14.66 -3.63
N LEU A 219 -5.80 -14.16 -3.36
CA LEU A 219 -4.58 -14.52 -4.09
C LEU A 219 -3.59 -15.36 -3.26
N GLU A 220 -3.93 -15.72 -2.03
CA GLU A 220 -3.09 -16.63 -1.24
C GLU A 220 -2.91 -17.98 -1.95
N GLY A 221 -1.67 -18.46 -2.02
CA GLY A 221 -1.34 -19.72 -2.67
C GLY A 221 -1.34 -19.67 -4.20
N LYS A 222 -1.40 -18.50 -4.84
CA LYS A 222 -1.63 -18.41 -6.30
C LYS A 222 -0.56 -17.67 -7.10
N ILE A 223 0.39 -17.01 -6.44
CA ILE A 223 1.34 -16.12 -7.11
C ILE A 223 2.66 -16.84 -7.35
N GLU A 224 3.10 -16.94 -8.60
CA GLU A 224 4.44 -17.45 -8.87
C GLU A 224 5.50 -16.45 -8.37
N PRO A 225 6.71 -16.90 -7.96
CA PRO A 225 7.74 -16.00 -7.43
C PRO A 225 8.07 -14.80 -8.33
N GLY A 226 8.06 -15.00 -9.65
CA GLY A 226 8.31 -13.94 -10.63
C GLY A 226 7.13 -13.00 -10.92
N GLU A 227 5.95 -13.33 -10.40
CA GLU A 227 4.73 -12.52 -10.57
C GLU A 227 4.58 -11.44 -9.50
N LEU A 228 5.36 -11.48 -8.41
CA LEU A 228 5.46 -10.35 -7.47
C LEU A 228 6.40 -9.29 -8.08
N ILE A 229 5.81 -8.21 -8.60
CA ILE A 229 6.54 -7.24 -9.41
C ILE A 229 6.94 -5.96 -8.68
N LEU A 230 6.23 -5.60 -7.60
CA LEU A 230 6.55 -4.43 -6.79
C LEU A 230 6.11 -4.64 -5.34
N ALA A 231 6.99 -4.28 -4.41
CA ALA A 231 6.69 -4.12 -2.99
C ALA A 231 6.86 -2.64 -2.60
N ILE A 232 5.98 -2.12 -1.74
CA ILE A 232 6.02 -0.73 -1.26
C ILE A 232 5.94 -0.72 0.26
N ALA A 233 6.88 -0.02 0.90
CA ALA A 233 6.77 0.37 2.30
C ALA A 233 6.42 1.86 2.42
N LEU A 234 5.41 2.17 3.23
CA LEU A 234 4.87 3.50 3.45
C LEU A 234 5.30 4.03 4.81
N LYS A 235 5.89 5.23 4.81
CA LYS A 235 6.31 5.94 6.03
C LYS A 235 5.89 7.39 5.94
N THR A 236 5.04 7.88 6.83
CA THR A 236 4.64 9.31 6.83
C THR A 236 5.83 10.26 7.00
N SER A 237 6.78 9.89 7.84
CA SER A 237 8.03 10.62 8.07
C SER A 237 9.18 9.64 8.26
N LEU A 238 10.37 10.02 7.83
CA LEU A 238 11.58 9.24 8.02
C LEU A 238 12.34 9.67 9.27
N ARG A 239 12.91 8.68 9.96
CA ARG A 239 13.91 8.86 11.03
C ARG A 239 14.99 7.82 10.80
N SER A 240 16.24 8.14 11.13
CA SER A 240 17.39 7.27 10.85
C SER A 240 17.22 5.85 11.41
N ASP A 241 16.60 5.71 12.58
CA ASP A 241 16.31 4.42 13.23
C ASP A 241 15.21 3.60 12.52
N ARG A 242 14.38 4.22 11.67
CA ARG A 242 13.21 3.60 11.03
C ARG A 242 13.43 3.24 9.56
N LEU A 243 14.63 3.49 9.02
CA LEU A 243 14.94 3.25 7.61
C LEU A 243 15.21 1.77 7.30
N TYR A 244 15.71 1.04 8.29
CA TYR A 244 16.32 -0.28 8.08
C TYR A 244 15.30 -1.41 7.97
N GLN A 245 14.09 -1.25 8.50
CA GLN A 245 13.07 -2.31 8.38
C GLN A 245 12.71 -2.55 6.89
N PRO A 246 12.33 -1.54 6.07
CA PRO A 246 12.14 -1.75 4.64
C PRO A 246 13.38 -2.29 3.92
N LEU A 247 14.57 -1.77 4.26
CA LEU A 247 15.81 -2.19 3.61
C LEU A 247 16.14 -3.67 3.88
N TYR A 248 15.99 -4.12 5.12
CA TYR A 248 16.19 -5.51 5.50
C TYR A 248 15.16 -6.41 4.83
N GLU A 249 13.88 -6.01 4.84
CA GLU A 249 12.82 -6.80 4.20
C GLU A 249 13.05 -6.96 2.71
N ALA A 250 13.43 -5.89 2.01
CA ALA A 250 13.77 -5.95 0.59
C ALA A 250 14.89 -6.97 0.32
N ASN A 251 15.95 -6.96 1.11
CA ASN A 251 17.05 -7.93 0.98
C ASN A 251 16.58 -9.38 1.20
N VAL A 252 15.68 -9.62 2.16
CA VAL A 252 15.11 -10.96 2.40
C VAL A 252 14.23 -11.38 1.24
N MET A 253 13.38 -10.49 0.72
CA MET A 253 12.53 -10.74 -0.45
C MET A 253 13.37 -11.06 -1.69
N GLU A 254 14.36 -10.24 -2.00
CA GLU A 254 15.26 -10.43 -3.15
C GLU A 254 16.05 -11.74 -3.02
N PHE A 255 16.59 -12.05 -1.84
CA PHE A 255 17.29 -13.31 -1.62
C PHE A 255 16.37 -14.52 -1.86
N LEU A 256 15.18 -14.54 -1.25
CA LEU A 256 14.26 -15.67 -1.36
C LEU A 256 13.67 -15.80 -2.77
N LEU A 257 13.21 -14.69 -3.35
CA LEU A 257 12.56 -14.70 -4.67
C LEU A 257 13.58 -14.90 -5.78
N GLU A 258 14.62 -14.06 -5.85
CA GLU A 258 15.54 -14.06 -7.00
C GLU A 258 16.56 -15.18 -6.90
N ARG A 259 17.31 -15.25 -5.80
CA ARG A 259 18.42 -16.21 -5.67
C ARG A 259 17.94 -17.62 -5.40
N TYR A 260 16.97 -17.78 -4.50
CA TYR A 260 16.54 -19.10 -4.05
C TYR A 260 15.43 -19.68 -4.94
N LEU A 261 14.44 -18.88 -5.31
CA LEU A 261 13.32 -19.33 -6.14
C LEU A 261 13.50 -19.08 -7.64
N GLY A 262 14.51 -18.31 -8.05
CA GLY A 262 14.82 -18.07 -9.47
C GLY A 262 13.93 -17.05 -10.15
N ALA A 263 13.28 -16.16 -9.38
CA ALA A 263 12.48 -15.08 -9.91
C ALA A 263 13.35 -14.03 -10.63
N PRO A 264 12.81 -13.31 -11.63
CA PRO A 264 13.40 -12.06 -12.08
C PRO A 264 13.43 -11.04 -10.94
N ARG A 265 14.22 -9.97 -11.13
CA ARG A 265 14.37 -8.90 -10.15
C ARG A 265 13.03 -8.40 -9.61
N VAL A 266 12.90 -8.34 -8.29
CA VAL A 266 11.72 -7.82 -7.59
C VAL A 266 11.99 -6.37 -7.23
N GLU A 267 11.08 -5.48 -7.61
CA GLU A 267 11.25 -4.07 -7.28
C GLU A 267 10.70 -3.77 -5.88
N PHE A 268 11.48 -3.07 -5.05
CA PHE A 268 11.03 -2.62 -3.73
C PHE A 268 11.20 -1.11 -3.58
N GLU A 269 10.16 -0.41 -3.15
CA GLU A 269 10.15 1.05 -2.95
C GLU A 269 9.81 1.45 -1.52
N VAL A 270 10.27 2.65 -1.16
CA VAL A 270 9.80 3.33 0.06
C VAL A 270 9.12 4.63 -0.35
N HIS A 271 7.90 4.83 0.13
CA HIS A 271 7.13 6.05 -0.11
C HIS A 271 7.03 6.85 1.19
N THR A 272 7.28 8.17 1.12
CA THR A 272 7.15 9.04 2.29
C THR A 272 6.53 10.40 1.99
N LEU A 273 5.77 10.96 2.94
CA LEU A 273 5.26 12.33 2.81
C LEU A 273 6.33 13.39 3.07
N THR A 274 7.38 13.05 3.81
CA THR A 274 8.45 13.98 4.18
C THR A 274 9.79 13.25 4.24
N ALA A 275 10.74 13.68 3.40
CA ALA A 275 12.13 13.28 3.49
C ALA A 275 12.89 14.33 4.31
N GLU A 276 13.04 14.09 5.61
CA GLU A 276 13.89 14.93 6.46
C GLU A 276 15.37 14.58 6.21
N GLY A 277 16.09 15.46 5.51
CA GLY A 277 17.52 15.34 5.23
C GLY A 277 17.89 14.39 4.07
N THR A 278 19.18 14.34 3.71
CA THR A 278 19.71 13.52 2.60
C THR A 278 20.10 12.09 3.01
N GLY A 279 20.16 11.82 4.32
CA GLY A 279 20.63 10.53 4.85
C GLY A 279 19.80 9.34 4.37
N ALA A 280 18.48 9.48 4.27
CA ALA A 280 17.61 8.39 3.82
C ALA A 280 17.84 8.01 2.35
N ALA A 281 18.06 9.00 1.48
CA ALA A 281 18.35 8.74 0.06
C ALA A 281 19.68 8.00 -0.12
N ILE A 282 20.70 8.36 0.68
CA ILE A 282 21.99 7.67 0.69
C ILE A 282 21.81 6.23 1.22
N THR A 283 21.11 6.04 2.35
CA THR A 283 20.84 4.70 2.90
C THR A 283 20.14 3.80 1.90
N TYR A 284 19.16 4.31 1.15
CA TYR A 284 18.43 3.52 0.14
C TYR A 284 19.14 3.40 -1.21
N SER A 285 20.34 3.98 -1.38
CA SER A 285 21.22 3.64 -2.49
C SER A 285 22.02 2.34 -2.27
N ALA A 286 21.86 1.70 -1.10
CA ALA A 286 22.53 0.44 -0.77
C ALA A 286 22.20 -0.66 -1.80
N ALA A 287 23.24 -1.39 -2.20
CA ALA A 287 23.08 -2.58 -3.02
C ALA A 287 22.33 -3.69 -2.26
N ALA A 288 21.59 -4.51 -3.01
CA ALA A 288 21.06 -5.77 -2.51
C ALA A 288 22.23 -6.71 -2.14
N LEU A 289 22.26 -7.17 -0.89
CA LEU A 289 23.35 -7.98 -0.36
C LEU A 289 23.51 -9.29 -1.14
N SER A 290 22.40 -9.87 -1.60
CA SER A 290 22.37 -11.10 -2.39
C SER A 290 22.89 -10.92 -3.82
N SER A 291 22.88 -9.70 -4.38
CA SER A 291 23.35 -9.40 -5.74
C SER A 291 24.71 -8.69 -5.79
N ALA A 292 25.18 -8.11 -4.67
CA ALA A 292 26.37 -7.26 -4.61
C ALA A 292 27.67 -7.91 -5.12
N GLY A 293 27.80 -9.24 -5.07
CA GLY A 293 28.95 -9.98 -5.58
C GLY A 293 28.73 -10.69 -6.93
N GLY A 294 27.59 -10.46 -7.59
CA GLY A 294 27.24 -11.09 -8.87
C GLY A 294 27.43 -10.19 -10.10
N ASP A 295 27.03 -10.69 -11.26
CA ASP A 295 27.23 -10.03 -12.56
C ASP A 295 26.28 -8.84 -12.82
N ASP A 296 25.17 -8.75 -12.09
CA ASP A 296 24.16 -7.68 -12.21
C ASP A 296 23.79 -7.08 -10.84
N PRO A 297 24.70 -6.30 -10.22
CA PRO A 297 24.45 -5.69 -8.93
C PRO A 297 23.41 -4.56 -9.06
N HIS A 298 22.41 -4.60 -8.19
CA HIS A 298 21.32 -3.62 -8.15
C HIS A 298 21.01 -3.18 -6.71
N ARG A 299 20.20 -2.13 -6.57
CA ARG A 299 19.78 -1.61 -5.26
C ARG A 299 18.70 -2.48 -4.64
N ALA A 300 18.78 -2.66 -3.32
CA ALA A 300 17.74 -3.32 -2.53
C ALA A 300 16.42 -2.53 -2.55
N ILE A 301 16.53 -1.20 -2.47
CA ILE A 301 15.41 -0.28 -2.61
C ILE A 301 15.61 0.47 -3.91
N ARG A 302 14.72 0.29 -4.88
CA ARG A 302 14.86 0.95 -6.18
C ARG A 302 14.79 2.47 -6.05
N GLU A 303 13.91 2.97 -5.19
CA GLU A 303 13.63 4.39 -5.04
C GLU A 303 13.03 4.73 -3.67
N LEU A 304 13.44 5.88 -3.14
CA LEU A 304 12.71 6.61 -2.10
C LEU A 304 11.85 7.68 -2.78
N TYR A 305 10.54 7.46 -2.82
CA TYR A 305 9.59 8.33 -3.51
C TYR A 305 8.85 9.26 -2.53
N VAL A 306 8.74 10.54 -2.89
CA VAL A 306 7.96 11.54 -2.17
C VAL A 306 6.85 12.05 -3.08
N PRO A 307 5.59 11.57 -2.94
CA PRO A 307 4.51 12.00 -3.81
C PRO A 307 4.15 13.46 -3.57
N ALA A 308 4.21 14.30 -4.62
CA ALA A 308 3.74 15.68 -4.49
C ALA A 308 2.22 15.72 -4.35
N ASN A 309 1.50 14.92 -5.14
CA ASN A 309 0.04 14.78 -5.11
C ASN A 309 -0.41 13.41 -5.62
N ALA A 310 -1.72 13.13 -5.51
CA ALA A 310 -2.29 11.85 -5.93
C ALA A 310 -2.17 11.61 -7.44
N GLY A 311 -2.32 12.66 -8.27
CA GLY A 311 -2.17 12.54 -9.72
C GLY A 311 -0.77 12.06 -10.14
N GLN A 312 0.28 12.48 -9.42
CA GLN A 312 1.64 11.99 -9.66
C GLN A 312 1.83 10.54 -9.25
N VAL A 313 1.17 10.08 -8.16
CA VAL A 313 1.16 8.65 -7.79
C VAL A 313 0.60 7.81 -8.94
N VAL A 314 -0.54 8.24 -9.51
CA VAL A 314 -1.18 7.56 -10.65
C VAL A 314 -0.25 7.52 -11.86
N GLN A 315 0.31 8.68 -12.27
CA GLN A 315 1.19 8.77 -13.43
C GLN A 315 2.44 7.89 -13.26
N ARG A 316 3.08 7.94 -12.10
CA ARG A 316 4.28 7.14 -11.80
C ARG A 316 3.95 5.65 -11.82
N PHE A 317 2.82 5.24 -11.26
CA PHE A 317 2.42 3.84 -11.25
C PHE A 317 2.06 3.33 -12.64
N ILE A 318 1.37 4.12 -13.47
CA ILE A 318 1.14 3.77 -14.90
C ILE A 318 2.46 3.64 -15.66
N GLY A 319 3.41 4.55 -15.43
CA GLY A 319 4.76 4.46 -16.00
C GLY A 319 5.46 3.16 -15.63
N PHE A 320 5.45 2.82 -14.33
CA PHE A 320 5.97 1.55 -13.83
C PHE A 320 5.29 0.34 -14.49
N LEU A 321 3.96 0.31 -14.56
CA LEU A 321 3.22 -0.80 -15.17
C LEU A 321 3.54 -0.95 -16.67
N ASN A 322 3.68 0.15 -17.42
CA ASN A 322 4.09 0.10 -18.82
C ASN A 322 5.45 -0.60 -19.00
N GLU A 323 6.45 -0.25 -18.19
CA GLU A 323 7.78 -0.82 -18.27
C GLU A 323 7.80 -2.27 -17.78
N ARG A 324 7.23 -2.51 -16.60
CA ARG A 324 7.37 -3.78 -15.90
C ARG A 324 6.53 -4.89 -16.53
N THR A 325 5.29 -4.60 -16.93
CA THR A 325 4.42 -5.62 -17.54
C THR A 325 4.77 -5.91 -19.01
N ALA A 326 5.60 -5.06 -19.65
CA ALA A 326 6.14 -5.37 -20.97
C ALA A 326 7.06 -6.60 -20.96
N LEU A 327 7.63 -6.94 -19.79
CA LEU A 327 8.41 -8.17 -19.58
C LEU A 327 7.53 -9.44 -19.54
N VAL A 328 6.22 -9.29 -19.35
CA VAL A 328 5.26 -10.40 -19.36
C VAL A 328 4.82 -10.66 -20.80
N ALA A 329 4.85 -11.93 -21.20
CA ALA A 329 4.38 -12.36 -22.51
C ALA A 329 2.89 -12.02 -22.69
N PRO A 330 2.48 -11.51 -23.87
CA PRO A 330 1.08 -11.24 -24.16
C PRO A 330 0.23 -12.51 -24.20
#